data_AF-A0A2A3E1E8-F1
#
_entry.id   AF-A0A2A3E1E8-F1
#
_cell.length_a   1.000
_cell.length_b   1.000
_cell.length_c   1.000
_cell.angle_alpha   90.00
_cell.angle_beta   90.00
_cell.angle_gamma   90.00
#
_symmetry.space_group_name_H-M   'P 1'
#
loop_
_entity.id
_entity.type
_entity.pdbx_description
1 polymer ?
#
loop_
_entity_poly.entity_id
_entity_poly.type
_entity_poly.pdbx_seq_one_letter_code
_entity_poly.pdbx_strand_id
1 'polypeptide(L)'
;MKEQNLETNTKEMFHRQVRLAFKTSDRKKERCNWVLETSKEAREILIKKERIYIGWNCYKVQDYLVVTRCYKCHNFGHTAKYCRNDKEICSHCVEEGHAFKNCPNENKNPVCRNCKRSGKTSSYAVIDKACPFF
;
A
#
# COMPACT_ATOMS: atom_id res chain seq x y z
N MET A 1 8.25 9.84 -30.54
CA MET A 1 8.18 10.60 -29.27
C MET A 1 6.87 10.23 -28.60
N LYS A 2 6.85 9.82 -27.33
CA LYS A 2 5.57 9.65 -26.62
C LYS A 2 5.20 10.99 -26.03
N GLU A 3 4.15 11.59 -26.56
CA GLU A 3 3.62 12.86 -26.05
C GLU A 3 3.09 12.69 -24.63
N GLN A 4 3.03 13.79 -23.88
CA GLN A 4 2.40 13.81 -22.58
C GLN A 4 0.95 13.33 -22.71
N ASN A 5 0.59 12.29 -21.97
CA ASN A 5 -0.72 11.63 -22.07
C ASN A 5 -1.76 12.17 -21.07
N LEU A 6 -1.52 13.36 -20.53
CA LEU A 6 -2.44 14.06 -19.65
C LEU A 6 -3.23 15.08 -20.47
N GLU A 7 -4.53 14.85 -20.58
CA GLU A 7 -5.49 15.78 -21.18
C GLU A 7 -5.80 16.89 -20.17
N THR A 8 -4.80 17.69 -19.78
CA THR A 8 -5.02 18.80 -18.85
C THR A 8 -5.45 20.04 -19.61
N ASN A 9 -6.65 20.55 -19.30
CA ASN A 9 -7.04 21.92 -19.61
C ASN A 9 -6.07 22.88 -18.90
N THR A 10 -5.10 23.42 -19.62
CA THR A 10 -4.09 24.41 -19.16
C THR A 10 -3.14 23.97 -18.04
N LYS A 11 -1.89 24.41 -18.14
CA LYS A 11 -0.83 24.16 -17.15
C LYS A 11 -1.19 24.74 -15.79
N GLU A 12 -1.91 25.86 -15.76
CA GLU A 12 -2.37 26.52 -14.54
C GLU A 12 -3.34 25.67 -13.72
N MET A 13 -4.30 25.00 -14.35
CA MET A 13 -5.25 24.14 -13.61
C MET A 13 -4.56 22.93 -13.00
N PHE A 14 -3.59 22.33 -13.72
CA PHE A 14 -2.82 21.21 -13.17
C PHE A 14 -2.02 21.62 -11.93
N HIS A 15 -1.37 22.79 -11.96
CA HIS A 15 -0.64 23.31 -10.80
C HIS A 15 -1.55 23.65 -9.61
N ARG A 16 -2.82 24.00 -9.84
CA ARG A 16 -3.80 24.19 -8.76
C ARG A 16 -4.27 22.88 -8.15
N GLN A 17 -4.30 21.81 -8.92
CA GLN A 17 -4.82 20.51 -8.49
C GLN A 17 -3.77 19.54 -7.97
N VAL A 18 -2.47 19.82 -8.22
CA VAL A 18 -1.37 18.90 -7.91
C VAL A 18 -0.22 19.66 -7.25
N ARG A 19 0.19 19.21 -6.07
CA ARG A 19 1.34 19.72 -5.33
C ARG A 19 2.30 18.58 -5.01
N LEU A 20 3.60 18.81 -5.13
CA LEU A 20 4.60 17.87 -4.61
C LEU A 20 4.52 17.88 -3.08
N ALA A 21 4.13 16.75 -2.49
CA ALA A 21 4.10 16.60 -1.03
C ALA A 21 5.50 16.31 -0.49
N PHE A 22 6.14 15.25 -0.98
CA PHE A 22 7.51 14.87 -0.62
C PHE A 22 8.08 13.86 -1.62
N LYS A 23 9.36 13.54 -1.45
CA LYS A 23 10.04 12.49 -2.23
C LYS A 23 10.36 11.32 -1.33
N THR A 24 10.19 10.12 -1.85
CA THR A 24 10.66 8.89 -1.19
C THR A 24 11.71 8.22 -2.06
N SER A 25 12.57 7.43 -1.44
CA SER A 25 13.56 6.62 -2.14
C SER A 25 13.40 5.17 -1.75
N ASP A 26 13.74 4.26 -2.66
CA ASP A 26 13.91 2.87 -2.26
C ASP A 26 15.11 2.70 -1.33
N ARG A 27 15.21 1.54 -0.67
CA ARG A 27 16.29 1.26 0.30
C ARG A 27 17.68 1.43 -0.30
N LYS A 28 17.83 1.16 -1.60
CA LYS A 28 19.09 1.30 -2.36
C LYS A 28 19.36 2.72 -2.88
N LYS A 29 18.38 3.63 -2.77
CA LYS A 29 18.41 5.01 -3.30
C LYS A 29 18.65 5.09 -4.82
N GLU A 30 18.31 4.04 -5.55
CA GLU A 30 18.43 3.97 -7.01
C GLU A 30 17.24 4.65 -7.70
N ARG A 31 16.09 4.71 -7.00
CA ARG A 31 14.87 5.35 -7.51
C ARG A 31 14.34 6.38 -6.54
N CYS A 32 13.92 7.51 -7.09
CA CYS A 32 13.20 8.56 -6.39
C CYS A 32 11.74 8.55 -6.82
N ASN A 33 10.83 8.23 -5.91
CA ASN A 33 9.39 8.34 -6.15
C ASN A 33 8.90 9.69 -5.64
N TRP A 34 8.09 10.37 -6.46
CA TRP A 34 7.49 11.65 -6.12
C TRP A 34 6.08 11.40 -5.61
N VAL A 35 5.82 11.82 -4.38
CA VAL A 35 4.49 11.73 -3.78
C VAL A 35 3.80 13.06 -4.01
N LEU A 36 2.69 13.02 -4.72
CA LEU A 36 1.91 14.20 -5.07
C LEU A 36 0.65 14.22 -4.20
N GLU A 37 0.36 15.37 -3.62
CA GLU A 37 -0.96 15.68 -3.09
C GLU A 37 -1.81 16.20 -4.24
N THR A 38 -3.02 15.65 -4.38
CA THR A 38 -3.88 15.96 -5.52
C THR A 38 -5.32 16.18 -5.08
N SER A 39 -6.07 16.97 -5.86
CA SER A 39 -7.53 16.96 -5.77
C SER A 39 -8.10 15.59 -6.13
N LYS A 40 -9.36 15.33 -5.78
CA LYS A 40 -10.05 14.08 -6.11
C LYS A 40 -10.07 13.84 -7.62
N GLU A 41 -10.40 14.87 -8.38
CA GLU A 41 -10.54 14.84 -9.83
C GLU A 41 -9.19 14.53 -10.49
N ALA A 42 -8.12 15.20 -10.05
CA ALA A 42 -6.77 14.93 -10.54
C ALA A 42 -6.32 13.51 -10.18
N ARG A 43 -6.60 13.02 -8.97
CA ARG A 43 -6.29 11.65 -8.56
C ARG A 43 -6.95 10.62 -9.49
N GLU A 44 -8.25 10.77 -9.76
CA GLU A 44 -9.01 9.85 -10.60
C GLU A 44 -8.43 9.76 -12.02
N ILE A 45 -8.05 10.90 -12.60
CA ILE A 45 -7.41 10.95 -13.92
C ILE A 45 -6.03 10.27 -13.89
N LEU A 46 -5.20 10.62 -12.92
CA LEU A 46 -3.82 10.10 -12.80
C LEU A 46 -3.81 8.58 -12.60
N ILE A 47 -4.68 8.06 -11.74
CA ILE A 47 -4.80 6.61 -11.48
C ILE A 47 -5.35 5.89 -12.71
N LYS A 48 -6.39 6.43 -13.38
CA LYS A 48 -6.97 5.85 -14.59
C LYS A 48 -5.96 5.70 -15.73
N LYS A 49 -5.01 6.64 -15.85
CA LYS A 49 -3.97 6.58 -16.89
C LYS A 49 -2.89 5.54 -16.60
N GLU A 50 -2.74 5.08 -15.34
CA GLU A 50 -1.71 4.15 -14.80
C GLU A 50 -0.24 4.57 -14.97
N ARG A 51 0.08 5.30 -16.03
CA ARG A 51 1.40 5.74 -16.42
C ARG A 51 1.32 7.16 -16.97
N ILE A 52 2.32 7.99 -16.64
CA ILE A 52 2.47 9.33 -17.18
C ILE A 52 3.76 9.37 -18.00
N TYR A 53 3.70 9.96 -19.19
CA TYR A 53 4.86 10.23 -20.01
C TYR A 53 5.32 11.67 -19.83
N ILE A 54 6.60 11.86 -19.49
CA ILE A 54 7.22 13.19 -19.36
C ILE A 54 8.55 13.14 -20.10
N GLY A 55 8.63 13.85 -21.23
CA GLY A 55 9.76 13.77 -22.14
C GLY A 55 10.00 12.33 -22.61
N TRP A 56 11.19 11.80 -22.36
CA TRP A 56 11.60 10.45 -22.76
C TRP A 56 11.28 9.37 -21.71
N ASN A 57 10.65 9.75 -20.60
CA ASN A 57 10.46 8.89 -19.45
C ASN A 57 8.99 8.46 -19.31
N CYS A 58 8.80 7.25 -18.77
CA CYS A 58 7.49 6.70 -18.42
C CYS A 58 7.47 6.41 -16.91
N TYR A 59 6.55 7.05 -16.21
CA TYR A 59 6.40 6.94 -14.76
C TYR A 59 5.12 6.20 -14.43
N LYS A 60 5.22 5.14 -13.62
CA LYS A 60 4.05 4.45 -13.09
C LYS A 60 3.38 5.34 -12.03
N VAL A 61 2.06 5.46 -12.11
CA VAL A 61 1.24 6.15 -11.13
C VAL A 61 0.57 5.12 -10.23
N GLN A 62 0.64 5.35 -8.93
CA GLN A 62 -0.06 4.55 -7.93
C GLN A 62 -0.45 5.45 -6.75
N ASP A 63 -1.49 5.05 -6.03
CA ASP A 63 -1.81 5.69 -4.77
C ASP A 63 -0.70 5.49 -3.74
N TYR A 64 -0.39 6.56 -3.02
CA TYR A 64 0.49 6.51 -1.87
C TYR A 64 -0.34 6.40 -0.59
N LEU A 65 -0.70 5.17 -0.22
CA LEU A 65 -1.39 4.87 1.03
C LEU A 65 -0.43 4.14 1.98
N VAL A 66 0.15 4.87 2.93
CA VAL A 66 0.99 4.26 3.97
C VAL A 66 0.13 3.97 5.19
N VAL A 67 -0.46 2.77 5.20
CA VAL A 67 -1.15 2.27 6.38
C VAL A 67 -0.15 1.48 7.22
N THR A 68 0.16 1.98 8.41
CA THR A 68 1.06 1.29 9.34
C THR A 68 0.40 0.02 9.85
N ARG A 69 1.01 -1.13 9.56
CA ARG A 69 0.60 -2.44 10.09
C ARG A 69 1.50 -2.87 11.23
N CYS A 70 0.91 -3.33 12.32
CA CYS A 70 1.65 -3.90 13.43
C CYS A 70 2.23 -5.27 13.05
N TYR A 71 3.53 -5.48 13.28
CA TYR A 71 4.15 -6.79 13.03
C TYR A 71 3.82 -7.84 14.10
N LYS A 72 3.42 -7.42 15.31
CA LYS A 72 3.04 -8.32 16.40
C LYS A 72 1.59 -8.80 16.30
N CYS A 73 0.67 -7.89 15.97
CA CYS A 73 -0.76 -8.19 15.93
C CYS A 73 -1.41 -7.96 14.57
N HIS A 74 -0.70 -7.50 13.54
CA HIS A 74 -1.23 -7.40 12.18
C HIS A 74 -2.43 -6.46 11.95
N ASN A 75 -2.90 -5.78 13.00
CA ASN A 75 -3.86 -4.68 12.89
C ASN A 75 -3.17 -3.43 12.35
N PHE A 76 -3.97 -2.53 11.78
CA PHE A 76 -3.52 -1.25 11.29
C PHE A 76 -3.51 -0.16 12.38
N GLY A 77 -2.79 0.93 12.13
CA GLY A 77 -2.79 2.15 12.94
C GLY A 77 -1.70 2.23 14.02
N HIS A 78 -0.89 1.19 14.21
CA HIS A 78 0.21 1.21 15.17
C HIS A 78 1.36 0.26 14.78
N THR A 79 2.55 0.52 15.32
CA THR A 79 3.72 -0.35 15.17
C THR A 79 3.79 -1.37 16.32
N ALA A 80 4.62 -2.40 16.17
CA ALA A 80 4.81 -3.42 17.22
C ALA A 80 5.26 -2.82 18.58
N LYS A 81 6.03 -1.72 18.56
CA LYS A 81 6.47 -0.99 19.76
C LYS A 81 5.30 -0.48 20.60
N TYR A 82 4.20 -0.09 19.97
CA TYR A 82 3.00 0.45 20.63
C TYR A 82 1.85 -0.56 20.67
N CYS A 83 2.15 -1.84 20.44
CA CYS A 83 1.13 -2.88 20.43
C CYS A 83 0.71 -3.25 21.85
N ARG A 84 -0.60 -3.28 22.09
CA ARG A 84 -1.21 -3.67 23.36
C ARG A 84 -1.53 -5.16 23.47
N ASN A 85 -1.30 -5.94 22.41
CA ASN A 85 -1.47 -7.39 22.48
C ASN A 85 -0.29 -7.99 23.25
N ASP A 86 -0.57 -8.85 24.22
CA ASP A 86 0.47 -9.53 25.00
C ASP A 86 1.25 -10.53 24.15
N LYS A 87 0.54 -11.32 23.36
CA LYS A 87 1.10 -12.36 22.49
C LYS A 87 1.26 -11.89 21.04
N GLU A 88 2.30 -12.40 20.38
CA GLU A 88 2.42 -12.30 18.92
C GLU A 88 1.36 -13.19 18.25
N ILE A 89 0.87 -12.75 17.11
CA ILE A 89 -0.09 -13.48 16.30
C ILE A 89 0.55 -13.86 14.98
N CYS A 90 0.41 -15.14 14.63
CA CYS A 90 1.01 -15.70 13.44
C CYS A 90 0.42 -15.07 12.17
N SER A 91 1.28 -14.68 11.22
CA SER A 91 0.87 -14.07 9.96
C SER A 91 0.18 -15.03 8.98
N HIS A 92 0.24 -16.33 9.26
CA HIS A 92 -0.31 -17.40 8.44
C HIS A 92 -1.61 -17.94 9.00
N CYS A 93 -1.60 -18.48 10.23
CA CYS A 93 -2.78 -19.12 10.81
C CYS A 93 -3.61 -18.19 11.72
N VAL A 94 -3.11 -16.99 12.05
CA VAL A 94 -3.78 -16.00 12.92
C VAL A 94 -3.94 -16.46 14.39
N GLU A 95 -3.32 -17.57 14.76
CA GLU A 95 -3.29 -18.03 16.15
C GLU A 95 -2.21 -17.29 16.97
N GLU A 96 -2.44 -17.20 18.27
CA GLU A 96 -1.57 -16.50 19.22
C GLU A 96 -0.39 -17.36 19.69
N GLY A 97 0.70 -16.70 20.10
CA GLY A 97 1.80 -17.31 20.85
C GLY A 97 2.97 -17.80 20.00
N HIS A 98 2.95 -17.57 18.68
CA HIS A 98 4.07 -17.93 17.81
C HIS A 98 4.16 -17.02 16.57
N ALA A 99 5.39 -16.88 16.06
CA ALA A 99 5.66 -16.28 14.76
C ALA A 99 5.46 -17.31 13.64
N PHE A 100 5.34 -16.84 12.40
CA PHE A 100 5.17 -17.71 11.23
C PHE A 100 6.25 -18.79 11.11
N LYS A 101 7.50 -18.49 11.47
CA LYS A 101 8.63 -19.44 11.41
C LYS A 101 8.44 -20.69 12.28
N ASN A 102 7.60 -20.60 13.31
CA ASN A 102 7.34 -21.68 14.26
C ASN A 102 5.86 -22.07 14.21
N CYS A 103 5.23 -22.00 13.03
CA CYS A 103 3.78 -22.16 12.93
C CYS A 103 3.42 -23.65 12.83
N PRO A 104 2.70 -24.22 13.82
CA PRO A 104 2.30 -25.64 13.78
C PRO A 104 1.25 -25.92 12.68
N ASN A 105 0.71 -24.87 12.07
CA ASN A 105 -0.32 -24.91 11.04
C ASN A 105 0.19 -24.43 9.68
N GLU A 106 1.50 -24.55 9.38
CA GLU A 106 2.07 -24.14 8.08
C GLU A 106 1.45 -24.88 6.88
N ASN A 107 1.02 -26.13 7.08
CA ASN A 107 0.40 -26.95 6.03
C ASN A 107 -1.08 -26.63 5.77
N LYS A 108 -1.70 -25.74 6.55
CA LYS A 108 -3.11 -25.35 6.38
C LYS A 108 -3.23 -24.15 5.45
N ASN A 109 -4.43 -23.88 4.96
CA ASN A 109 -4.67 -22.65 4.21
C ASN A 109 -4.42 -21.41 5.10
N PRO A 110 -3.71 -20.40 4.58
CA PRO A 110 -3.48 -19.18 5.31
C PRO A 110 -4.78 -18.40 5.50
N VAL A 111 -4.83 -17.67 6.60
CA VAL A 111 -5.94 -16.81 6.98
C VAL A 111 -5.42 -15.39 7.19
N CYS A 112 -6.16 -14.41 6.68
CA CYS A 112 -5.90 -13.01 6.93
C CYS A 112 -6.65 -12.58 8.19
N ARG A 113 -5.91 -12.05 9.16
CA ARG A 113 -6.46 -11.53 10.42
C ARG A 113 -7.53 -10.46 10.20
N ASN A 114 -7.27 -9.49 9.31
CA ASN A 114 -8.19 -8.37 9.09
C ASN A 114 -9.48 -8.85 8.39
N CYS A 115 -9.38 -9.84 7.51
CA CYS A 115 -10.56 -10.52 6.93
C CYS A 115 -11.35 -11.28 8.01
N LYS A 116 -10.68 -12.13 8.79
CA LYS A 116 -11.30 -12.89 9.90
C LYS A 116 -12.04 -11.98 10.87
N ARG A 117 -11.43 -10.85 11.27
CA ARG A 117 -12.05 -9.86 12.17
C ARG A 117 -13.27 -9.18 11.56
N SER A 118 -13.30 -9.04 10.24
CA SER A 118 -14.41 -8.41 9.51
C SER A 118 -15.47 -9.42 9.08
N GLY A 119 -15.41 -10.67 9.58
CA GLY A 119 -16.34 -11.74 9.21
C GLY A 119 -16.18 -12.26 7.79
N LYS A 120 -15.07 -11.95 7.10
CA LYS A 120 -14.78 -12.42 5.74
C LYS A 120 -13.87 -13.63 5.78
N THR A 121 -14.13 -14.60 4.91
CA THR A 121 -13.21 -15.70 4.64
C THR A 121 -12.04 -15.22 3.79
N SER A 122 -10.90 -15.90 3.91
CA SER A 122 -9.69 -15.61 3.15
C SER A 122 -8.89 -16.90 3.00
N SER A 123 -8.29 -17.08 1.83
CA SER A 123 -7.35 -18.17 1.50
C SER A 123 -5.93 -17.65 1.27
N TYR A 124 -5.61 -16.50 1.86
CA TYR A 124 -4.33 -15.80 1.74
C TYR A 124 -3.89 -15.25 3.09
N ALA A 125 -2.58 -15.06 3.24
CA ALA A 125 -1.97 -14.60 4.48
C ALA A 125 -2.24 -13.11 4.73
N VAL A 126 -1.93 -12.65 5.96
CA VAL A 126 -2.09 -11.25 6.38
C VAL A 126 -1.41 -10.23 5.46
N ILE A 127 -0.31 -10.61 4.80
CA ILE A 127 0.53 -9.73 3.98
C ILE A 127 0.15 -9.74 2.50
N ASP A 128 -0.85 -10.52 2.13
CA ASP A 128 -1.19 -10.72 0.73
C ASP A 128 -1.93 -9.52 0.15
N LYS A 129 -1.59 -9.15 -1.09
CA LYS A 129 -2.23 -8.06 -1.84
C LYS A 129 -3.66 -8.40 -2.27
N ALA A 130 -4.05 -9.68 -2.20
CA ALA A 130 -5.43 -10.10 -2.39
C ALA A 130 -6.36 -9.66 -1.25
N CYS A 131 -5.81 -9.17 -0.13
CA CYS A 131 -6.62 -8.66 0.96
C CYS A 131 -7.31 -7.34 0.57
N PRO A 132 -8.65 -7.22 0.70
CA PRO A 132 -9.39 -6.01 0.32
C PRO A 132 -9.15 -4.81 1.26
N PHE A 133 -8.38 -5.01 2.32
CA PHE A 133 -7.95 -3.95 3.24
C PHE A 133 -6.54 -3.45 2.94
N PHE A 134 -5.88 -4.00 1.90
CA PHE A 134 -4.54 -3.65 1.44
C PHE A 134 -4.56 -2.96 0.08
#